data_AF-S7VVL9-F1
#
_entry.id   AF-S7VVL9-F1
#
_cell.length_a   1.000
_cell.length_b   1.000
_cell.length_c   1.000
_cell.angle_alpha   90.00
_cell.angle_beta   90.00
_cell.angle_gamma   90.00
#
_symmetry.space_group_name_H-M   'P 1'
#
loop_
_entity.id
_entity.type
_entity.pdbx_description
1 polymer ?
#
loop_
_entity_poly.entity_id
_entity_poly.type
_entity_poly.pdbx_seq_one_letter_code
_entity_poly.pdbx_strand_id
1 'polypeptide(L)'
;MGVTDSLYIKMNSRGKPLTPFEHFKADFEKTIKDVSQELYKEFIKKVDIDWVDMFWKYRSEDNEIDDEFMRLYRFVTEMICYDQSINIINNDFDLATEVYGKDNPNAEENLQFLFNALDSWKDIENIGGFFKNTFSESQSKINKVVLYTGAINLFSMCCHNYGKTSGKRRLFSFVNTFLLYAIQLYLIHKDEISADAFVKRLRIVRNLAFNSQDETRETKLAGLLQDVKNIILEEKIELNSLGFSELQKQQELDKIQWRNDNTELDHILNQLEDHKLLQGNIAIIGLDKPEIFEKQAANFINLFNGEIHYKGISKALLTIGDYSQLVSWRFLFGNTNDSTWRELFTPSKKRKRFNETKRILSILLAPDTTDFQAYISNLINAYRVSENTVKNWRYYFIKYPNMRKGKSGVYNWYNDPERIKANQYEVYMMNTPQALSGRHWNPFLYEIAQNDSFKSKVTLEEYGAKLVLNKKNEKLECKNDGWYLYDSEDNVTQKLEIDQTDGNDIEDRIEIITDFLNNYLD
;
A
#
# COMPACT_ATOMS: atom_id res chain seq x y z
N MET A 1 -10.63 45.39 17.51
CA MET A 1 -9.68 46.46 17.92
C MET A 1 -9.45 46.33 19.40
N GLY A 2 -8.19 46.18 19.79
CA GLY A 2 -7.71 45.97 21.16
C GLY A 2 -6.19 45.81 21.11
N VAL A 3 -5.51 46.88 20.68
CA VAL A 3 -4.05 46.99 20.67
C VAL A 3 -3.65 47.53 22.05
N THR A 4 -3.32 46.65 22.99
CA THR A 4 -2.63 46.98 24.24
C THR A 4 -1.99 45.71 24.81
N ASP A 5 -0.70 45.49 24.46
CA ASP A 5 0.36 44.90 25.30
C ASP A 5 1.64 44.52 24.51
N SER A 6 1.90 45.16 23.37
CA SER A 6 3.14 44.99 22.61
C SER A 6 4.31 45.83 23.17
N LEU A 7 4.65 45.72 24.46
CA LEU A 7 5.84 46.42 24.99
C LEU A 7 6.51 45.78 26.23
N TYR A 8 6.40 44.47 26.43
CA TYR A 8 7.30 43.75 27.33
C TYR A 8 7.92 42.55 26.59
N ILE A 9 9.13 42.75 26.07
CA ILE A 9 9.98 41.63 25.66
C ILE A 9 10.44 40.96 26.95
N LYS A 10 9.77 39.87 27.34
CA LYS A 10 10.29 38.99 28.39
C LYS A 10 11.60 38.38 27.86
N MET A 11 12.65 38.46 28.67
CA MET A 11 13.97 37.95 28.34
C MET A 11 14.24 36.68 29.13
N ASN A 12 14.93 35.72 28.52
CA ASN A 12 15.44 34.55 29.25
C ASN A 12 16.62 34.92 30.14
N SER A 13 17.09 33.95 30.93
CA SER A 13 18.23 34.10 31.85
C SER A 13 19.55 34.48 31.16
N ARG A 14 19.60 34.40 29.82
CA ARG A 14 20.75 34.77 28.96
C ARG A 14 20.57 36.13 28.27
N GLY A 15 19.49 36.87 28.56
CA GLY A 15 19.23 38.20 28.00
C GLY A 15 18.71 38.22 26.57
N LYS A 16 18.25 37.08 26.02
CA LYS A 16 17.58 37.01 24.71
C LYS A 16 16.07 37.07 24.88
N PRO A 17 15.31 37.57 23.89
CA PRO A 17 13.85 37.42 23.85
C PRO A 17 13.46 35.95 24.01
N LEU A 18 12.35 35.68 24.72
CA LEU A 18 11.87 34.31 24.89
C LEU A 18 11.54 33.67 23.53
N THR A 19 11.93 32.40 23.33
CA THR A 19 11.49 31.60 22.17
C THR A 19 9.99 31.28 22.29
N PRO A 20 9.30 30.92 21.19
CA PRO A 20 7.92 30.44 21.26
C PRO A 20 7.74 29.26 22.22
N PHE A 21 8.75 28.39 22.32
CA PHE A 21 8.77 27.28 23.28
C PHE A 21 8.94 27.78 24.73
N GLU A 22 9.84 28.73 25.00
CA GLU A 22 9.97 29.30 26.35
C GLU A 22 8.69 30.01 26.80
N HIS A 23 7.95 30.64 25.87
CA HIS A 23 6.61 31.17 26.13
C HIS A 23 5.61 30.04 26.45
N PHE A 24 5.55 29.00 25.62
CA PHE A 24 4.68 27.84 25.83
C PHE A 24 4.94 27.17 27.18
N LYS A 25 6.22 26.91 27.49
CA LYS A 25 6.64 26.30 28.73
C LYS A 25 6.17 27.09 29.96
N ALA A 26 6.31 28.42 29.95
CA ALA A 26 5.90 29.25 31.07
C ALA A 26 4.37 29.23 31.30
N ASP A 27 3.57 29.21 30.24
CA ASP A 27 2.12 29.10 30.35
C ASP A 27 1.68 27.67 30.72
N PHE A 28 2.38 26.66 30.22
CA PHE A 28 2.12 25.26 30.58
C PHE A 28 2.46 24.97 32.04
N GLU A 29 3.56 25.52 32.56
CA GLU A 29 3.91 25.50 33.98
C GLU A 29 2.77 26.01 34.86
N LYS A 30 2.16 27.14 34.49
CA LYS A 30 1.00 27.68 35.20
C LYS A 30 -0.20 26.74 35.11
N THR A 31 -0.47 26.21 33.92
CA THR A 31 -1.57 25.25 33.67
C THR A 31 -1.44 24.02 34.58
N ILE A 32 -0.25 23.42 34.63
CA ILE A 32 0.03 22.25 35.49
C ILE A 32 -0.13 22.62 36.97
N LYS A 33 0.40 23.77 37.39
CA LYS A 33 0.36 24.21 38.80
C LYS A 33 -1.06 24.43 39.30
N ASP A 34 -1.95 24.91 38.45
CA ASP A 34 -3.37 25.09 38.76
C ASP A 34 -4.11 23.75 38.94
N VAL A 35 -3.57 22.65 38.40
CA VAL A 35 -4.10 21.28 38.53
C VAL A 35 -3.45 20.52 39.68
N SER A 36 -2.12 20.40 39.69
CA SER A 36 -1.37 19.66 40.71
C SER A 36 -0.02 20.31 41.01
N GLN A 37 0.16 20.70 42.27
CA GLN A 37 1.40 21.28 42.75
C GLN A 37 2.57 20.28 42.78
N GLU A 38 2.26 18.98 42.83
CA GLU A 38 3.25 17.89 42.77
C GLU A 38 3.76 17.70 41.34
N LEU A 39 2.85 17.51 40.37
CA LEU A 39 3.20 17.38 38.96
C LEU A 39 3.91 18.62 38.42
N TYR A 40 3.58 19.82 38.92
CA TYR A 40 4.33 21.03 38.59
C TYR A 40 5.80 20.94 38.98
N LYS A 41 6.10 20.49 40.22
CA LYS A 41 7.48 20.36 40.70
C LYS A 41 8.25 19.31 39.92
N GLU A 42 7.57 18.25 39.51
CA GLU A 42 8.14 17.22 38.66
C GLU A 42 8.46 17.76 37.26
N PHE A 43 7.51 18.45 36.62
CA PHE A 43 7.66 19.03 35.29
C PHE A 43 8.86 19.96 35.20
N ILE A 44 8.98 20.95 36.10
CA ILE A 44 10.07 21.94 36.06
C ILE A 44 11.46 21.30 36.21
N LYS A 45 11.54 20.13 36.85
CA LYS A 45 12.79 19.39 36.98
C LYS A 45 13.10 18.58 35.72
N LYS A 46 12.10 17.94 35.14
CA LYS A 46 12.26 17.03 33.99
C LYS A 46 12.46 17.77 32.67
N VAL A 47 11.70 18.84 32.45
CA VAL A 47 11.72 19.56 31.16
C VAL A 47 13.06 20.19 30.86
N ASP A 48 13.82 20.62 31.87
CA ASP A 48 15.12 21.29 31.70
C ASP A 48 16.33 20.35 31.81
N ILE A 49 16.13 19.10 32.22
CA ILE A 49 17.21 18.15 32.49
C ILE A 49 16.94 16.87 31.70
N ASP A 50 16.05 16.02 32.22
CA ASP A 50 15.82 14.67 31.73
C ASP A 50 15.39 14.65 30.25
N TRP A 51 14.42 15.47 29.88
CA TRP A 51 13.88 15.49 28.53
C TRP A 51 14.81 16.23 27.56
N VAL A 52 15.49 17.29 28.01
CA VAL A 52 16.50 17.98 27.19
C VAL A 52 17.61 17.01 26.76
N ASP A 53 18.16 16.25 27.70
CA ASP A 53 19.23 15.28 27.43
C ASP A 53 18.79 14.20 26.44
N MET A 54 17.54 13.74 26.55
CA MET A 54 16.94 12.78 25.62
C MET A 54 16.83 13.35 24.19
N PHE A 55 16.31 14.57 24.03
CA PHE A 55 16.12 15.20 22.72
C PHE A 55 17.42 15.70 22.09
N TRP A 56 18.48 15.96 22.89
CA TRP A 56 19.72 16.56 22.40
C TRP A 56 20.36 15.80 21.23
N LYS A 57 20.22 14.46 21.19
CA LYS A 57 20.72 13.61 20.10
C LYS A 57 19.94 13.76 18.78
N TYR A 58 18.76 14.37 18.83
CA TYR A 58 17.82 14.57 17.74
C TYR A 58 17.58 16.03 17.39
N ARG A 59 18.31 16.95 18.04
CA ARG A 59 18.24 18.38 17.79
C ARG A 59 18.48 18.72 16.32
N SER A 60 17.88 19.82 15.89
CA SER A 60 18.01 20.31 14.53
C SER A 60 19.39 20.96 14.27
N GLU A 61 19.66 21.39 13.04
CA GLU A 61 20.95 22.01 12.66
C GLU A 61 21.23 23.33 13.41
N ASP A 62 20.19 23.98 13.92
CA ASP A 62 20.29 25.17 14.79
C ASP A 62 20.81 24.86 16.20
N ASN A 63 21.00 23.58 16.54
CA ASN A 63 21.38 23.07 17.87
C ASN A 63 20.37 23.42 18.98
N GLU A 64 19.10 23.61 18.65
CA GLU A 64 17.99 23.72 19.60
C GLU A 64 17.10 22.47 19.52
N ILE A 65 16.30 22.23 20.58
CA ILE A 65 15.40 21.06 20.67
C ILE A 65 13.91 21.44 20.77
N ASP A 66 13.61 22.74 20.83
CA ASP A 66 12.27 23.30 21.06
C ASP A 66 11.24 22.66 20.11
N ASP A 67 11.63 22.54 18.85
CA ASP A 67 10.84 22.09 17.73
C ASP A 67 10.59 20.56 17.80
N GLU A 68 11.60 19.79 18.17
CA GLU A 68 11.52 18.34 18.41
C GLU A 68 10.63 18.02 19.62
N PHE A 69 10.80 18.77 20.72
CA PHE A 69 9.98 18.65 21.91
C PHE A 69 8.52 18.93 21.58
N MET A 70 8.22 20.07 20.96
CA MET A 70 6.84 20.47 20.65
C MET A 70 6.16 19.48 19.71
N ARG A 71 6.89 18.87 18.76
CA ARG A 71 6.33 17.85 17.87
C ARG A 71 5.97 16.55 18.58
N LEU A 72 6.81 16.07 19.51
CA LEU A 72 6.46 14.89 20.31
C LEU A 72 5.35 15.20 21.32
N TYR A 73 5.41 16.35 21.99
CA TYR A 73 4.36 16.84 22.88
C TYR A 73 3.00 16.89 22.16
N ARG A 74 2.98 17.47 20.95
CA ARG A 74 1.77 17.55 20.13
C ARG A 74 1.27 16.17 19.73
N PHE A 75 2.16 15.25 19.35
CA PHE A 75 1.79 13.86 19.07
C PHE A 75 1.08 13.20 20.26
N VAL A 76 1.68 13.25 21.45
CA VAL A 76 1.11 12.63 22.66
C VAL A 76 -0.22 13.29 23.04
N THR A 77 -0.29 14.62 22.98
CA THR A 77 -1.50 15.39 23.29
C THR A 77 -2.64 15.07 22.31
N GLU A 78 -2.35 14.92 21.02
CA GLU A 78 -3.36 14.50 20.06
C GLU A 78 -3.86 13.08 20.34
N MET A 79 -3.01 12.14 20.79
CA MET A 79 -3.48 10.80 21.16
C MET A 79 -4.47 10.84 22.34
N ILE A 80 -4.22 11.68 23.35
CA ILE A 80 -5.16 11.94 24.45
C ILE A 80 -6.47 12.52 23.88
N CYS A 81 -6.36 13.51 22.99
CA CYS A 81 -7.54 14.12 22.38
C CYS A 81 -8.40 13.10 21.63
N TYR A 82 -7.79 12.18 20.88
CA TYR A 82 -8.51 11.14 20.16
C TYR A 82 -9.18 10.14 21.12
N ASP A 83 -8.51 9.77 22.23
CA ASP A 83 -9.05 8.86 23.25
C ASP A 83 -10.25 9.48 23.98
N GLN A 84 -10.19 10.77 24.29
CA GLN A 84 -11.23 11.48 25.06
C GLN A 84 -12.21 12.29 24.19
N SER A 85 -12.11 12.18 22.86
CA SER A 85 -12.91 12.97 21.90
C SER A 85 -12.84 14.49 22.13
N ILE A 86 -11.67 15.00 22.55
CA ILE A 86 -11.40 16.43 22.69
C ILE A 86 -11.12 17.01 21.30
N ASN A 87 -11.67 18.19 21.02
CA ASN A 87 -11.44 18.88 19.75
C ASN A 87 -9.99 19.36 19.63
N ILE A 88 -9.28 18.95 18.58
CA ILE A 88 -7.88 19.30 18.37
C ILE A 88 -7.78 20.73 17.80
N ILE A 89 -7.24 21.63 18.62
CA ILE A 89 -7.00 23.03 18.28
C ILE A 89 -5.58 23.19 17.71
N ASN A 90 -5.39 24.04 16.69
CA ASN A 90 -4.07 24.24 16.09
C ASN A 90 -3.08 24.94 17.05
N ASN A 91 -3.56 25.88 17.85
CA ASN A 91 -2.74 26.57 18.84
C ASN A 91 -2.44 25.66 20.04
N ASP A 92 -1.16 25.41 20.31
CA ASP A 92 -0.72 24.50 21.38
C ASP A 92 -1.03 25.02 22.80
N PHE A 93 -1.12 26.33 23.01
CA PHE A 93 -1.44 26.93 24.32
C PHE A 93 -2.91 26.69 24.68
N ASP A 94 -3.79 26.93 23.71
CA ASP A 94 -5.23 26.70 23.87
C ASP A 94 -5.49 25.20 24.06
N LEU A 95 -4.84 24.36 23.23
CA LEU A 95 -4.96 22.90 23.35
C LEU A 95 -4.43 22.40 24.70
N ALA A 96 -3.32 22.94 25.21
CA ALA A 96 -2.80 22.59 26.53
C ALA A 96 -3.80 22.91 27.64
N THR A 97 -4.49 24.04 27.55
CA THR A 97 -5.52 24.46 28.50
C THR A 97 -6.72 23.51 28.47
N GLU A 98 -7.18 23.12 27.28
CA GLU A 98 -8.31 22.19 27.12
C GLU A 98 -7.98 20.76 27.59
N VAL A 99 -6.76 20.29 27.38
CA VAL A 99 -6.37 18.89 27.69
C VAL A 99 -5.87 18.73 29.12
N TYR A 100 -5.08 19.68 29.61
CA TYR A 100 -4.35 19.59 30.88
C TYR A 100 -4.74 20.68 31.89
N GLY A 101 -5.69 21.57 31.56
CA GLY A 101 -6.17 22.60 32.46
C GLY A 101 -7.20 22.06 33.46
N LYS A 102 -7.35 22.77 34.58
CA LYS A 102 -8.24 22.42 35.71
C LYS A 102 -9.72 22.20 35.36
N ASP A 103 -10.16 22.73 34.22
CA ASP A 103 -11.55 22.59 33.77
C ASP A 103 -11.78 21.23 33.08
N ASN A 104 -10.71 20.50 32.73
CA ASN A 104 -10.78 19.12 32.25
C ASN A 104 -10.76 18.15 33.45
N PRO A 105 -11.80 17.32 33.66
CA PRO A 105 -11.86 16.40 34.79
C PRO A 105 -10.76 15.34 34.79
N ASN A 106 -10.16 15.04 33.63
CA ASN A 106 -9.08 14.07 33.47
C ASN A 106 -7.69 14.73 33.42
N ALA A 107 -7.56 16.02 33.75
CA ALA A 107 -6.31 16.77 33.59
C ALA A 107 -5.10 16.13 34.28
N GLU A 108 -5.29 15.63 35.50
CA GLU A 108 -4.20 14.96 36.26
C GLU A 108 -3.77 13.65 35.59
N GLU A 109 -4.72 12.82 35.15
CA GLU A 109 -4.44 11.58 34.41
C GLU A 109 -3.76 11.88 33.05
N ASN A 110 -4.20 12.92 32.36
CA ASN A 110 -3.62 13.37 31.09
C ASN A 110 -2.16 13.80 31.27
N LEU A 111 -1.88 14.58 32.33
CA LEU A 111 -0.52 14.99 32.68
C LEU A 111 0.36 13.79 33.01
N GLN A 112 -0.15 12.84 33.80
CA GLN A 112 0.58 11.62 34.12
C GLN A 112 0.89 10.81 32.85
N PHE A 113 -0.07 10.69 31.92
CA PHE A 113 0.16 10.04 30.63
C PHE A 113 1.25 10.74 29.82
N LEU A 114 1.22 12.08 29.74
CA LEU A 114 2.25 12.86 29.06
C LEU A 114 3.64 12.64 29.66
N PHE A 115 3.75 12.67 30.99
CA PHE A 115 5.04 12.51 31.69
C PHE A 115 5.56 11.08 31.49
N ASN A 116 4.71 10.07 31.69
CA ASN A 116 5.06 8.67 31.44
C ASN A 116 5.48 8.46 29.99
N ALA A 117 4.80 9.12 29.04
CA ALA A 117 5.16 9.03 27.64
C ALA A 117 6.59 9.52 27.37
N LEU A 118 6.95 10.70 27.87
CA LEU A 118 8.29 11.28 27.71
C LEU A 118 9.36 10.51 28.49
N ASP A 119 9.07 10.14 29.74
CA ASP A 119 9.99 9.40 30.60
C ASP A 119 10.35 8.03 30.03
N SER A 120 9.35 7.33 29.47
CA SER A 120 9.56 6.01 28.87
C SER A 120 10.56 6.02 27.71
N TRP A 121 10.71 7.13 26.99
CA TRP A 121 11.75 7.31 25.98
C TRP A 121 13.12 7.62 26.57
N LYS A 122 13.15 8.45 27.63
CA LYS A 122 14.38 8.81 28.35
C LYS A 122 15.01 7.59 29.02
N ASP A 123 14.21 6.62 29.43
CA ASP A 123 14.68 5.36 30.02
C ASP A 123 15.23 4.37 28.98
N ILE A 124 15.13 4.68 27.69
CA ILE A 124 15.78 3.90 26.62
C ILE A 124 17.18 4.48 26.34
N GLU A 125 18.20 3.75 26.79
CA GLU A 125 19.61 4.09 26.58
C GLU A 125 19.96 4.42 25.11
N ASN A 126 19.45 3.61 24.17
CA ASN A 126 19.65 3.77 22.74
C ASN A 126 18.35 3.59 21.96
N ILE A 127 17.58 4.67 21.81
CA ILE A 127 16.33 4.70 21.03
C ILE A 127 16.54 4.18 19.60
N GLY A 128 17.61 4.58 18.92
CA GLY A 128 17.92 4.07 17.57
C GLY A 128 18.17 2.55 17.55
N GLY A 129 18.83 2.02 18.58
CA GLY A 129 19.03 0.59 18.79
C GLY A 129 17.72 -0.15 19.07
N PHE A 130 16.82 0.43 19.86
CA PHE A 130 15.48 -0.12 20.11
C PHE A 130 14.70 -0.31 18.80
N PHE A 131 14.65 0.70 17.93
CA PHE A 131 13.98 0.60 16.63
C PHE A 131 14.65 -0.43 15.70
N LYS A 132 15.98 -0.50 15.69
CA LYS A 132 16.73 -1.53 14.94
C LYS A 132 16.47 -2.94 15.45
N ASN A 133 16.15 -3.12 16.72
CA ASN A 133 15.81 -4.41 17.32
C ASN A 133 14.34 -4.78 17.09
N THR A 134 13.46 -3.80 17.01
CA THR A 134 12.02 -4.00 16.81
C THR A 134 11.67 -4.20 15.34
N PHE A 135 12.30 -3.43 14.44
CA PHE A 135 12.00 -3.43 13.02
C PHE A 135 13.15 -3.94 12.15
N SER A 136 12.81 -4.45 10.99
CA SER A 136 13.74 -4.67 9.89
C SER A 136 13.33 -3.90 8.65
N GLU A 137 14.32 -3.52 7.86
CA GLU A 137 14.13 -2.82 6.60
C GLU A 137 13.92 -3.84 5.48
N SER A 138 12.73 -3.87 4.88
CA SER A 138 12.37 -4.60 3.65
C SER A 138 12.53 -6.13 3.63
N GLN A 139 13.25 -6.74 4.57
CA GLN A 139 13.47 -8.19 4.67
C GLN A 139 12.98 -8.72 6.01
N SER A 140 12.29 -9.86 5.97
CA SER A 140 11.84 -10.54 7.19
C SER A 140 13.04 -10.97 8.03
N LYS A 141 12.95 -10.74 9.32
CA LYS A 141 13.93 -11.21 10.32
C LYS A 141 13.16 -11.78 11.50
N ILE A 142 13.74 -12.82 12.10
CA ILE A 142 13.19 -13.47 13.29
C ILE A 142 12.95 -12.40 14.36
N ASN A 143 11.75 -12.43 14.96
CA ASN A 143 11.32 -11.53 16.04
C ASN A 143 11.38 -10.03 15.71
N LYS A 144 11.28 -9.65 14.43
CA LYS A 144 11.18 -8.25 14.00
C LYS A 144 10.00 -8.02 13.08
N VAL A 145 9.42 -6.83 13.12
CA VAL A 145 8.37 -6.41 12.19
C VAL A 145 9.00 -5.70 10.99
N VAL A 146 8.61 -6.04 9.77
CA VAL A 146 9.15 -5.37 8.58
C VAL A 146 8.48 -4.01 8.37
N LEU A 147 9.31 -2.98 8.21
CA LEU A 147 8.90 -1.70 7.62
C LEU A 147 9.45 -1.60 6.19
N TYR A 148 8.58 -1.24 5.25
CA TYR A 148 8.91 -1.13 3.83
C TYR A 148 9.56 0.22 3.48
N THR A 149 10.37 0.74 4.41
CA THR A 149 11.02 2.05 4.36
C THR A 149 12.39 1.95 5.02
N GLY A 150 13.35 2.76 4.57
CA GLY A 150 14.68 2.85 5.18
C GLY A 150 14.73 3.70 6.46
N ALA A 151 13.65 4.41 6.79
CA ALA A 151 13.54 5.19 8.02
C ALA A 151 12.67 4.43 9.03
N ILE A 152 13.31 3.66 9.91
CA ILE A 152 12.62 2.84 10.93
C ILE A 152 12.56 3.47 12.32
N ASN A 153 13.35 4.53 12.58
CA ASN A 153 13.32 5.23 13.86
C ASN A 153 12.14 6.22 13.90
N LEU A 154 10.96 5.72 14.30
CA LEU A 154 9.73 6.51 14.30
C LEU A 154 9.75 7.67 15.32
N PHE A 155 10.50 7.53 16.42
CA PHE A 155 10.72 8.64 17.37
C PHE A 155 11.40 9.81 16.68
N SER A 156 12.56 9.55 16.05
CA SER A 156 13.28 10.58 15.29
C SER A 156 12.41 11.15 14.17
N MET A 157 11.67 10.30 13.44
CA MET A 157 10.78 10.79 12.40
C MET A 157 9.68 11.72 12.95
N CYS A 158 9.11 11.41 14.12
CA CYS A 158 8.13 12.26 14.79
C CYS A 158 8.75 13.61 15.16
N CYS A 159 9.91 13.58 15.82
CA CYS A 159 10.66 14.76 16.23
C CYS A 159 11.01 15.70 15.07
N HIS A 160 11.02 15.24 13.81
CA HIS A 160 11.34 16.11 12.66
C HIS A 160 10.15 16.43 11.76
N ASN A 161 9.13 15.55 11.71
CA ASN A 161 8.11 15.55 10.65
C ASN A 161 6.66 15.56 11.14
N TYR A 162 6.39 15.33 12.43
CA TYR A 162 5.01 15.35 12.92
C TYR A 162 4.39 16.74 12.74
N GLY A 163 3.11 16.78 12.36
CA GLY A 163 2.41 18.02 11.98
C GLY A 163 2.83 18.65 10.63
N LYS A 164 3.98 18.26 10.05
CA LYS A 164 4.46 18.84 8.78
C LYS A 164 3.81 18.21 7.55
N THR A 165 3.53 19.03 6.55
CA THR A 165 2.98 18.62 5.26
C THR A 165 3.84 19.11 4.09
N SER A 166 3.99 18.29 3.06
CA SER A 166 4.51 18.70 1.75
C SER A 166 3.37 18.65 0.73
N GLY A 167 2.87 19.83 0.33
CA GLY A 167 1.61 19.95 -0.41
C GLY A 167 0.45 19.37 0.41
N LYS A 168 -0.27 18.39 -0.16
CA LYS A 168 -1.38 17.69 0.51
C LYS A 168 -0.93 16.45 1.31
N ARG A 169 0.36 16.11 1.31
CA ARG A 169 0.88 14.88 1.93
C ARG A 169 1.47 15.19 3.31
N ARG A 170 1.01 14.46 4.34
CA ARG A 170 1.65 14.43 5.67
C ARG A 170 3.04 13.79 5.56
N LEU A 171 4.07 14.47 6.09
CA LEU A 171 5.42 13.92 6.12
C LEU A 171 5.53 12.77 7.12
N PHE A 172 4.79 12.86 8.23
CA PHE A 172 4.55 11.75 9.14
C PHE A 172 3.20 11.08 8.81
N SER A 173 3.24 9.87 8.27
CA SER A 173 2.04 9.19 7.78
C SER A 173 1.17 8.66 8.94
N PHE A 174 -0.12 8.42 8.69
CA PHE A 174 -0.99 7.77 9.66
C PHE A 174 -0.51 6.37 10.07
N VAL A 175 0.10 5.61 9.15
CA VAL A 175 0.73 4.33 9.49
C VAL A 175 1.83 4.53 10.54
N ASN A 176 2.65 5.58 10.40
CA ASN A 176 3.66 5.90 11.41
C ASN A 176 3.02 6.34 12.73
N THR A 177 1.90 7.08 12.69
CA THR A 177 1.13 7.45 13.89
C THR A 177 0.69 6.21 14.66
N PHE A 178 0.07 5.24 13.99
CA PHE A 178 -0.40 4.01 14.63
C PHE A 178 0.74 3.19 15.23
N LEU A 179 1.84 3.05 14.49
CA LEU A 179 3.01 2.29 14.94
C LEU A 179 3.75 2.99 16.09
N LEU A 180 3.92 4.31 16.03
CA LEU A 180 4.55 5.06 17.12
C LEU A 180 3.67 5.06 18.37
N TYR A 181 2.35 5.18 18.22
CA TYR A 181 1.42 5.10 19.34
C TYR A 181 1.43 3.71 19.97
N ALA A 182 1.46 2.65 19.16
CA ALA A 182 1.62 1.28 19.66
C ALA A 182 2.89 1.09 20.49
N ILE A 183 4.02 1.65 20.02
CA ILE A 183 5.28 1.64 20.77
C ILE A 183 5.15 2.47 22.05
N GLN A 184 4.55 3.66 21.98
CA GLN A 184 4.37 4.53 23.15
C GLN A 184 3.59 3.83 24.26
N LEU A 185 2.49 3.17 23.92
CA LEU A 185 1.69 2.37 24.85
C LEU A 185 2.51 1.23 25.45
N TYR A 186 3.25 0.48 24.63
CA TYR A 186 4.13 -0.58 25.14
C TYR A 186 5.22 -0.05 26.08
N LEU A 187 5.85 1.08 25.78
CA LEU A 187 6.91 1.62 26.61
C LEU A 187 6.40 2.10 27.97
N ILE A 188 5.18 2.65 28.02
CA ILE A 188 4.51 3.02 29.29
C ILE A 188 4.19 1.75 30.12
N HIS A 189 3.83 0.64 29.46
CA HIS A 189 3.43 -0.63 30.09
C HIS A 189 4.51 -1.72 29.98
N LYS A 190 5.79 -1.34 29.89
CA LYS A 190 6.87 -2.27 29.53
C LYS A 190 7.10 -3.38 30.55
N ASP A 191 6.73 -3.15 31.81
CA ASP A 191 6.82 -4.14 32.88
C ASP A 191 5.65 -5.14 32.87
N GLU A 192 4.56 -4.81 32.18
CA GLU A 192 3.34 -5.64 32.07
C GLU A 192 3.33 -6.51 30.80
N ILE A 193 4.03 -6.07 29.75
CA ILE A 193 3.99 -6.69 28.42
C ILE A 193 5.39 -7.21 28.06
N SER A 194 5.53 -8.50 27.80
CA SER A 194 6.82 -9.05 27.35
C SER A 194 7.19 -8.56 25.95
N ALA A 195 8.48 -8.45 25.66
CA ALA A 195 8.96 -8.01 24.34
C ALA A 195 8.47 -8.91 23.19
N ASP A 196 8.33 -10.22 23.42
CA ASP A 196 7.80 -11.17 22.43
C ASP A 196 6.31 -10.94 22.16
N ALA A 197 5.50 -10.77 23.23
CA ALA A 197 4.09 -10.44 23.11
C ALA A 197 3.91 -9.10 22.37
N PHE A 198 4.70 -8.10 22.73
CA PHE A 198 4.68 -6.80 22.05
C PHE A 198 4.98 -6.92 20.55
N VAL A 199 6.02 -7.64 20.15
CA VAL A 199 6.37 -7.81 18.73
C VAL A 199 5.23 -8.47 17.95
N LYS A 200 4.53 -9.45 18.55
CA LYS A 200 3.34 -10.09 17.96
C LYS A 200 2.19 -9.09 17.80
N ARG A 201 1.85 -8.34 18.86
CA ARG A 201 0.79 -7.31 18.84
C ARG A 201 1.11 -6.19 17.83
N LEU A 202 2.37 -5.74 17.77
CA LEU A 202 2.85 -4.74 16.83
C LEU A 202 2.76 -5.22 15.37
N ARG A 203 3.01 -6.50 15.10
CA ARG A 203 2.83 -7.11 13.77
C ARG A 203 1.38 -7.00 13.30
N ILE A 204 0.42 -7.26 14.19
CA ILE A 204 -1.02 -7.12 13.92
C ILE A 204 -1.34 -5.66 13.58
N VAL A 205 -0.90 -4.70 14.41
CA VAL A 205 -1.09 -3.27 14.13
C VAL A 205 -0.51 -2.88 12.77
N ARG A 206 0.71 -3.35 12.44
CA ARG A 206 1.34 -3.13 11.14
C ARG A 206 0.48 -3.68 10.00
N ASN A 207 0.03 -4.92 10.11
CA ASN A 207 -0.79 -5.57 9.08
C ASN A 207 -2.09 -4.78 8.82
N LEU A 208 -2.79 -4.41 9.90
CA LEU A 208 -4.04 -3.65 9.82
C LEU A 208 -3.82 -2.25 9.23
N ALA A 209 -2.77 -1.56 9.67
CA ALA A 209 -2.43 -0.21 9.19
C ALA A 209 -2.12 -0.18 7.68
N PHE A 210 -1.38 -1.18 7.17
CA PHE A 210 -1.06 -1.24 5.74
C PHE A 210 -2.24 -1.68 4.86
N ASN A 211 -3.15 -2.52 5.38
CA ASN A 211 -4.27 -3.08 4.59
C ASN A 211 -5.62 -2.38 4.80
N SER A 212 -5.68 -1.31 5.60
CA SER A 212 -6.91 -0.54 5.86
C SER A 212 -6.85 0.90 5.32
N GLN A 213 -6.07 1.17 4.27
CA GLN A 213 -5.86 2.53 3.75
C GLN A 213 -7.16 3.26 3.34
N ASP A 214 -8.18 2.52 2.89
CA ASP A 214 -9.50 3.09 2.56
C ASP A 214 -10.23 3.67 3.81
N GLU A 215 -9.91 3.14 5.00
CA GLU A 215 -10.46 3.58 6.29
C GLU A 215 -9.64 4.71 6.92
N THR A 216 -8.37 4.85 6.55
CA THR A 216 -7.43 5.80 7.15
C THR A 216 -7.74 7.25 6.76
N ARG A 217 -8.63 7.89 7.51
CA ARG A 217 -9.01 9.31 7.37
C ARG A 217 -9.21 9.96 8.74
N GLU A 218 -9.05 11.27 8.82
CA GLU A 218 -9.10 12.03 10.07
C GLU A 218 -10.37 11.76 10.89
N THR A 219 -11.53 11.68 10.24
CA THR A 219 -12.81 11.42 10.90
C THR A 219 -12.93 10.03 11.53
N LYS A 220 -12.01 9.11 11.25
CA LYS A 220 -11.97 7.76 11.83
C LYS A 220 -10.79 7.53 12.77
N LEU A 221 -9.93 8.54 12.98
CA LEU A 221 -8.69 8.37 13.76
C LEU A 221 -8.94 7.91 15.19
N ALA A 222 -9.98 8.43 15.86
CA ALA A 222 -10.34 7.99 17.20
C ALA A 222 -10.59 6.47 17.25
N GLY A 223 -11.44 5.94 16.35
CA GLY A 223 -11.69 4.49 16.27
C GLY A 223 -10.46 3.67 15.86
N LEU A 224 -9.63 4.19 14.96
CA LEU A 224 -8.39 3.53 14.53
C LEU A 224 -7.36 3.45 15.66
N LEU A 225 -7.21 4.51 16.45
CA LEU A 225 -6.30 4.54 17.60
C LEU A 225 -6.84 3.72 18.77
N GLN A 226 -8.16 3.66 18.95
CA GLN A 226 -8.77 2.76 19.93
C GLN A 226 -8.47 1.30 19.59
N ASP A 227 -8.55 0.89 18.31
CA ASP A 227 -8.14 -0.46 17.91
C ASP A 227 -6.65 -0.71 18.24
N VAL A 228 -5.77 0.26 18.00
CA VAL A 228 -4.35 0.14 18.37
C VAL A 228 -4.20 -0.07 19.87
N LYS A 229 -4.90 0.71 20.69
CA LYS A 229 -4.89 0.59 22.15
C LYS A 229 -5.37 -0.78 22.62
N ASN A 230 -6.52 -1.24 22.09
CA ASN A 230 -7.09 -2.55 22.41
C ASN A 230 -6.15 -3.71 22.03
N ILE A 231 -5.50 -3.63 20.86
CA ILE A 231 -4.55 -4.67 20.41
C ILE A 231 -3.31 -4.69 21.30
N ILE A 232 -2.75 -3.51 21.62
CA ILE A 232 -1.48 -3.41 22.35
C ILE A 232 -1.66 -3.69 23.83
N LEU A 233 -2.70 -3.20 24.49
CA LEU A 233 -2.87 -3.36 25.93
C LEU A 233 -3.69 -4.60 26.30
N GLU A 234 -4.72 -4.93 25.52
CA GLU A 234 -5.73 -5.95 25.90
C GLU A 234 -5.69 -7.23 25.05
N GLU A 235 -4.82 -7.31 24.03
CA GLU A 235 -4.81 -8.41 23.05
C GLU A 235 -6.14 -8.62 22.32
N LYS A 236 -6.92 -7.54 22.18
CA LYS A 236 -8.29 -7.62 21.68
C LYS A 236 -8.42 -7.01 20.29
N ILE A 237 -8.96 -7.80 19.35
CA ILE A 237 -9.36 -7.33 18.02
C ILE A 237 -10.89 -7.26 17.96
N GLU A 238 -11.43 -6.06 18.07
CA GLU A 238 -12.88 -5.86 18.02
C GLU A 238 -13.41 -5.79 16.59
N LEU A 239 -14.26 -6.75 16.24
CA LEU A 239 -15.09 -6.66 15.03
C LEU A 239 -16.17 -5.60 15.22
N ASN A 240 -16.64 -4.98 14.12
CA ASN A 240 -17.66 -3.92 14.13
C ASN A 240 -17.28 -2.62 14.88
N SER A 241 -16.01 -2.24 14.90
CA SER A 241 -15.59 -0.91 15.37
C SER A 241 -15.49 0.11 14.23
N LEU A 242 -15.38 1.41 14.57
CA LEU A 242 -15.13 2.49 13.61
C LEU A 242 -13.67 2.56 13.12
N GLY A 243 -12.81 1.62 13.54
CA GLY A 243 -11.38 1.61 13.25
C GLY A 243 -11.00 0.90 11.95
N PHE A 244 -10.07 -0.05 12.04
CA PHE A 244 -9.50 -0.76 10.89
C PHE A 244 -10.54 -1.61 10.15
N SER A 245 -10.20 -1.98 8.90
CA SER A 245 -11.09 -2.75 8.04
C SER A 245 -11.49 -4.07 8.70
N GLU A 246 -12.80 -4.31 8.84
CA GLU A 246 -13.36 -5.52 9.42
C GLU A 246 -12.87 -6.80 8.71
N LEU A 247 -12.72 -6.75 7.39
CA LEU A 247 -12.17 -7.86 6.60
C LEU A 247 -10.72 -8.18 7.01
N GLN A 248 -9.92 -7.16 7.32
CA GLN A 248 -8.53 -7.35 7.74
C GLN A 248 -8.47 -7.84 9.20
N LYS A 249 -9.33 -7.30 10.07
CA LYS A 249 -9.46 -7.77 11.46
C LYS A 249 -9.85 -9.24 11.54
N GLN A 250 -10.82 -9.67 10.74
CA GLN A 250 -11.21 -11.08 10.66
C GLN A 250 -10.01 -11.93 10.23
N GLN A 251 -9.23 -11.49 9.24
CA GLN A 251 -8.05 -12.23 8.82
C GLN A 251 -6.97 -12.31 9.92
N GLU A 252 -6.76 -11.27 10.73
CA GLU A 252 -5.84 -11.33 11.88
C GLU A 252 -6.34 -12.32 12.95
N LEU A 253 -7.66 -12.36 13.21
CA LEU A 253 -8.27 -13.35 14.10
C LEU A 253 -8.10 -14.79 13.58
N ASP A 254 -8.36 -15.00 12.28
CA ASP A 254 -8.17 -16.31 11.63
C ASP A 254 -6.71 -16.77 11.72
N LYS A 255 -5.75 -15.85 11.55
CA LYS A 255 -4.33 -16.14 11.75
C LYS A 255 -4.01 -16.51 13.18
N ILE A 256 -4.51 -15.77 14.17
CA ILE A 256 -4.28 -16.08 15.59
C ILE A 256 -4.76 -17.50 15.90
N GLN A 257 -5.97 -17.86 15.45
CA GLN A 257 -6.47 -19.23 15.63
C GLN A 257 -5.58 -20.25 14.91
N TRP A 258 -5.22 -20.00 13.66
CA TRP A 258 -4.40 -20.91 12.87
C TRP A 258 -3.01 -21.16 13.47
N ARG A 259 -2.40 -20.15 14.10
CA ARG A 259 -1.10 -20.27 14.78
C ARG A 259 -1.16 -21.22 15.98
N ASN A 260 -2.27 -21.21 16.73
CA ASN A 260 -2.47 -22.13 17.84
C ASN A 260 -2.45 -23.60 17.37
N ASP A 261 -2.95 -23.84 16.16
CA ASP A 261 -3.05 -25.18 15.58
C ASP A 261 -1.78 -25.59 14.78
N ASN A 262 -0.89 -24.65 14.43
CA ASN A 262 0.26 -24.85 13.53
C ASN A 262 1.53 -24.10 13.98
N THR A 263 1.85 -24.20 15.28
CA THR A 263 2.95 -23.43 15.91
C THR A 263 4.32 -23.56 15.22
N GLU A 264 4.61 -24.69 14.61
CA GLU A 264 5.85 -24.94 13.87
C GLU A 264 5.97 -24.08 12.59
N LEU A 265 4.85 -23.64 12.03
CA LEU A 265 4.77 -22.82 10.82
C LEU A 265 4.71 -21.31 11.12
N ASP A 266 4.75 -20.90 12.38
CA ASP A 266 4.65 -19.49 12.80
C ASP A 266 5.67 -18.58 12.10
N HIS A 267 6.90 -19.06 12.00
CA HIS A 267 8.00 -18.34 11.39
C HIS A 267 7.80 -18.16 9.88
N ILE A 268 7.18 -19.14 9.21
CA ILE A 268 6.85 -19.10 7.78
C ILE A 268 5.71 -18.12 7.54
N LEU A 269 4.67 -18.16 8.37
CA LEU A 269 3.58 -17.19 8.31
C LEU A 269 4.11 -15.76 8.52
N ASN A 270 4.99 -15.55 9.49
CA ASN A 270 5.63 -14.24 9.70
C ASN A 270 6.41 -13.76 8.47
N GLN A 271 7.19 -14.63 7.84
CA GLN A 271 7.93 -14.30 6.61
C GLN A 271 6.99 -13.95 5.46
N LEU A 272 5.88 -14.67 5.33
CA LEU A 272 4.87 -14.42 4.30
C LEU A 272 4.17 -13.07 4.54
N GLU A 273 3.75 -12.78 5.77
CA GLU A 273 3.17 -11.48 6.15
C GLU A 273 4.13 -10.31 5.91
N ASP A 274 5.42 -10.54 6.12
CA ASP A 274 6.47 -9.55 5.89
C ASP A 274 6.74 -9.28 4.40
N HIS A 275 6.28 -10.14 3.49
CA HIS A 275 6.50 -9.96 2.07
C HIS A 275 5.88 -8.65 1.55
N LYS A 276 6.64 -7.87 0.77
CA LYS A 276 6.25 -6.51 0.28
C LYS A 276 4.98 -6.44 -0.58
N LEU A 277 4.56 -7.58 -1.12
CA LEU A 277 3.33 -7.71 -1.91
C LEU A 277 2.11 -8.15 -1.08
N LEU A 278 2.32 -8.59 0.15
CA LEU A 278 1.25 -9.07 1.04
C LEU A 278 1.04 -8.11 2.21
N GLN A 279 2.13 -7.63 2.82
CA GLN A 279 2.10 -6.63 3.90
C GLN A 279 1.13 -6.98 5.03
N GLY A 280 1.04 -8.27 5.38
CA GLY A 280 0.08 -8.83 6.31
C GLY A 280 -1.08 -9.56 5.62
N ASN A 281 -1.55 -9.11 4.45
CA ASN A 281 -2.66 -9.78 3.78
C ASN A 281 -2.22 -11.02 3.01
N ILE A 282 -2.44 -12.19 3.60
CA ILE A 282 -2.05 -13.48 3.03
C ILE A 282 -3.20 -14.23 2.34
N ALA A 283 -4.35 -13.57 2.10
CA ALA A 283 -5.55 -14.24 1.58
C ALA A 283 -5.31 -14.97 0.24
N ILE A 284 -4.39 -14.47 -0.57
CA ILE A 284 -4.04 -15.06 -1.87
C ILE A 284 -3.37 -16.43 -1.74
N ILE A 285 -2.67 -16.71 -0.64
CA ILE A 285 -2.15 -18.04 -0.30
C ILE A 285 -3.22 -18.80 0.50
N GLY A 286 -3.76 -18.16 1.53
CA GLY A 286 -4.79 -18.71 2.40
C GLY A 286 -4.23 -19.59 3.51
N LEU A 287 -5.12 -19.96 4.42
CA LEU A 287 -4.86 -20.82 5.58
C LEU A 287 -5.67 -22.11 5.54
N ASP A 288 -6.46 -22.31 4.48
CA ASP A 288 -7.42 -23.42 4.32
C ASP A 288 -6.77 -24.78 4.04
N LYS A 289 -5.47 -24.80 3.75
CA LYS A 289 -4.71 -26.02 3.43
C LYS A 289 -3.34 -26.04 4.13
N PRO A 290 -3.31 -26.30 5.45
CA PRO A 290 -2.08 -26.30 6.22
C PRO A 290 -1.01 -27.25 5.65
N GLU A 291 -1.43 -28.39 5.09
CA GLU A 291 -0.56 -29.45 4.58
C GLU A 291 0.31 -29.04 3.37
N ILE A 292 -0.08 -27.98 2.66
CA ILE A 292 0.72 -27.40 1.56
C ILE A 292 1.15 -25.95 1.82
N PHE A 293 0.82 -25.40 2.99
CA PHE A 293 1.05 -23.98 3.31
C PHE A 293 2.54 -23.62 3.25
N GLU A 294 3.40 -24.40 3.91
CA GLU A 294 4.85 -24.19 3.92
C GLU A 294 5.41 -24.12 2.50
N LYS A 295 5.07 -25.11 1.67
CA LYS A 295 5.51 -25.18 0.28
C LYS A 295 5.01 -23.99 -0.53
N GLN A 296 3.74 -23.63 -0.42
CA GLN A 296 3.19 -22.48 -1.15
C GLN A 296 3.81 -21.16 -0.70
N ALA A 297 4.01 -20.97 0.60
CA ALA A 297 4.64 -19.77 1.14
C ALA A 297 6.10 -19.65 0.66
N ALA A 298 6.88 -20.72 0.75
CA ALA A 298 8.27 -20.76 0.27
C ALA A 298 8.35 -20.47 -1.24
N ASN A 299 7.49 -21.11 -2.03
CA ASN A 299 7.44 -20.92 -3.48
C ASN A 299 6.98 -19.49 -3.86
N PHE A 300 6.03 -18.92 -3.11
CA PHE A 300 5.61 -17.53 -3.32
C PHE A 300 6.77 -16.56 -3.05
N ILE A 301 7.46 -16.74 -1.94
CA ILE A 301 8.63 -15.95 -1.55
C ILE A 301 9.72 -16.07 -2.62
N ASN A 302 10.00 -17.29 -3.12
CA ASN A 302 10.99 -17.51 -4.17
C ASN A 302 10.58 -16.83 -5.49
N LEU A 303 9.31 -16.96 -5.89
CA LEU A 303 8.79 -16.38 -7.13
C LEU A 303 8.78 -14.84 -7.13
N PHE A 304 8.58 -14.20 -5.96
CA PHE A 304 8.36 -12.75 -5.84
C PHE A 304 9.45 -11.98 -5.06
N ASN A 305 10.56 -12.62 -4.69
CA ASN A 305 11.77 -11.94 -4.19
C ASN A 305 12.85 -11.78 -5.26
N GLY A 306 13.80 -10.85 -5.04
CA GLY A 306 14.95 -10.65 -5.93
C GLY A 306 14.61 -9.92 -7.23
N GLU A 307 15.16 -10.38 -8.36
CA GLU A 307 14.82 -9.86 -9.70
C GLU A 307 13.47 -10.43 -10.16
N ILE A 308 12.42 -9.61 -10.01
CA ILE A 308 11.05 -10.06 -10.28
C ILE A 308 10.69 -9.83 -11.75
N HIS A 309 10.50 -10.91 -12.50
CA HIS A 309 10.01 -10.86 -13.87
C HIS A 309 8.48 -10.79 -13.94
N TYR A 310 7.88 -9.72 -13.41
CA TYR A 310 6.42 -9.61 -13.29
C TYR A 310 5.66 -9.90 -14.58
N LYS A 311 6.13 -9.42 -15.74
CA LYS A 311 5.49 -9.73 -17.04
C LYS A 311 5.53 -11.23 -17.35
N GLY A 312 6.62 -11.91 -17.02
CA GLY A 312 6.77 -13.36 -17.18
C GLY A 312 5.80 -14.12 -16.28
N ILE A 313 5.78 -13.79 -14.98
CA ILE A 313 4.84 -14.39 -14.02
C ILE A 313 3.39 -14.19 -14.48
N SER A 314 3.06 -12.97 -14.88
CA SER A 314 1.75 -12.58 -15.40
C SER A 314 1.35 -13.37 -16.67
N LYS A 315 2.30 -13.70 -17.55
CA LYS A 315 2.05 -14.58 -18.71
C LYS A 315 1.89 -16.04 -18.30
N ALA A 316 2.72 -16.55 -17.39
CA ALA A 316 2.63 -17.91 -16.90
C ALA A 316 1.30 -18.18 -16.17
N LEU A 317 0.76 -17.22 -15.42
CA LEU A 317 -0.59 -17.36 -14.87
C LEU A 317 -1.65 -17.52 -15.97
N LEU A 318 -1.51 -16.84 -17.12
CA LEU A 318 -2.46 -16.98 -18.24
C LEU A 318 -2.39 -18.31 -18.97
N THR A 319 -1.23 -18.99 -18.96
CA THR A 319 -1.13 -20.34 -19.54
C THR A 319 -1.95 -21.34 -18.73
N ILE A 320 -2.06 -21.12 -17.42
CA ILE A 320 -2.90 -21.92 -16.50
C ILE A 320 -4.38 -21.52 -16.62
N GLY A 321 -4.67 -20.22 -16.60
CA GLY A 321 -6.06 -19.75 -16.61
C GLY A 321 -6.21 -18.23 -16.60
N ASP A 322 -7.43 -17.75 -16.78
CA ASP A 322 -7.72 -16.32 -16.66
C ASP A 322 -7.77 -15.89 -15.18
N TYR A 323 -6.63 -15.36 -14.70
CA TYR A 323 -6.47 -14.89 -13.32
C TYR A 323 -6.93 -13.44 -13.12
N SER A 324 -7.37 -12.74 -14.17
CA SER A 324 -7.69 -11.32 -14.09
C SER A 324 -8.91 -11.05 -13.20
N GLN A 325 -8.88 -9.92 -12.51
CA GLN A 325 -9.98 -9.50 -11.63
C GLN A 325 -10.79 -8.38 -12.26
N LEU A 326 -12.11 -8.46 -12.14
CA LEU A 326 -13.04 -7.48 -12.68
C LEU A 326 -13.34 -6.41 -11.62
N VAL A 327 -13.20 -5.14 -12.01
CA VAL A 327 -13.51 -3.98 -11.17
C VAL A 327 -14.42 -3.04 -11.96
N SER A 328 -15.70 -3.00 -11.61
CA SER A 328 -16.72 -2.31 -12.40
C SER A 328 -16.72 -2.81 -13.85
N TRP A 329 -16.19 -2.06 -14.80
CA TRP A 329 -16.13 -2.37 -16.24
C TRP A 329 -14.74 -2.78 -16.75
N ARG A 330 -13.71 -2.77 -15.89
CA ARG A 330 -12.30 -2.98 -16.30
C ARG A 330 -11.68 -4.20 -15.62
N PHE A 331 -10.77 -4.86 -16.33
CA PHE A 331 -10.03 -6.02 -15.85
C PHE A 331 -8.60 -5.66 -15.47
N LEU A 332 -8.18 -6.12 -14.29
CA LEU A 332 -6.84 -5.92 -13.75
C LEU A 332 -5.96 -7.15 -13.99
N PHE A 333 -4.72 -6.89 -14.38
CA PHE A 333 -3.68 -7.89 -14.54
C PHE A 333 -2.41 -7.43 -13.82
N GLY A 334 -1.58 -8.39 -13.43
CA GLY A 334 -0.26 -8.14 -12.90
C GLY A 334 0.59 -7.43 -13.96
N ASN A 335 1.17 -6.29 -13.57
CA ASN A 335 2.01 -5.47 -14.44
C ASN A 335 3.41 -5.28 -13.83
N THR A 336 4.17 -4.27 -14.27
CA THR A 336 5.58 -4.09 -13.90
C THR A 336 5.81 -3.51 -12.51
N ASN A 337 4.76 -3.17 -11.75
CA ASN A 337 4.89 -2.51 -10.46
C ASN A 337 4.20 -3.28 -9.33
N ASP A 338 4.78 -3.19 -8.14
CA ASP A 338 4.30 -3.87 -6.93
C ASP A 338 2.85 -3.52 -6.58
N SER A 339 2.39 -2.29 -6.88
CA SER A 339 1.03 -1.87 -6.53
C SER A 339 -0.06 -2.67 -7.26
N THR A 340 0.15 -3.01 -8.54
CA THR A 340 -0.81 -3.85 -9.27
C THR A 340 -0.93 -5.26 -8.69
N TRP A 341 0.18 -5.82 -8.21
CA TRP A 341 0.20 -7.13 -7.57
C TRP A 341 -0.39 -7.10 -6.17
N ARG A 342 -0.06 -6.10 -5.35
CA ARG A 342 -0.74 -5.87 -4.07
C ARG A 342 -2.25 -5.80 -4.25
N GLU A 343 -2.72 -5.04 -5.25
CA GLU A 343 -4.16 -4.92 -5.51
C GLU A 343 -4.80 -6.27 -5.87
N LEU A 344 -4.13 -7.11 -6.66
CA LEU A 344 -4.61 -8.45 -7.01
C LEU A 344 -4.58 -9.44 -5.82
N PHE A 345 -3.64 -9.28 -4.91
CA PHE A 345 -3.45 -10.17 -3.77
C PHE A 345 -4.29 -9.81 -2.55
N THR A 346 -4.82 -8.58 -2.50
CA THR A 346 -5.75 -8.15 -1.45
C THR A 346 -7.21 -8.39 -1.88
N PRO A 347 -8.02 -9.11 -1.10
CA PRO A 347 -9.44 -9.27 -1.37
C PRO A 347 -10.19 -7.93 -1.21
N SER A 348 -11.22 -7.72 -2.03
CA SER A 348 -12.03 -6.49 -1.97
C SER A 348 -13.46 -6.77 -2.42
N LYS A 349 -14.43 -6.18 -1.71
CA LYS A 349 -15.85 -6.22 -2.08
C LYS A 349 -16.12 -5.54 -3.45
N LYS A 350 -15.22 -4.67 -3.90
CA LYS A 350 -15.33 -3.94 -5.19
C LYS A 350 -14.79 -4.75 -6.38
N ARG A 351 -14.12 -5.88 -6.13
CA ARG A 351 -13.49 -6.71 -7.16
C ARG A 351 -14.10 -8.10 -7.18
N LYS A 352 -14.31 -8.64 -8.37
CA LYS A 352 -14.74 -10.03 -8.57
C LYS A 352 -13.54 -10.89 -9.00
N ARG A 353 -13.70 -12.20 -8.87
CA ARG A 353 -12.77 -13.23 -9.35
C ARG A 353 -11.47 -13.40 -8.56
N PHE A 354 -11.44 -12.95 -7.31
CA PHE A 354 -10.30 -13.14 -6.42
C PHE A 354 -9.97 -14.63 -6.22
N ASN A 355 -10.99 -15.48 -6.06
CA ASN A 355 -10.81 -16.91 -5.85
C ASN A 355 -10.21 -17.61 -7.08
N GLU A 356 -10.55 -17.17 -8.30
CA GLU A 356 -9.91 -17.65 -9.52
C GLU A 356 -8.43 -17.25 -9.57
N THR A 357 -8.10 -16.01 -9.20
CA THR A 357 -6.69 -15.59 -9.06
C THR A 357 -5.94 -16.46 -8.05
N LYS A 358 -6.51 -16.67 -6.86
CA LYS A 358 -5.96 -17.54 -5.80
C LYS A 358 -5.73 -18.96 -6.31
N ARG A 359 -6.72 -19.57 -6.96
CA ARG A 359 -6.64 -20.93 -7.50
C ARG A 359 -5.54 -21.05 -8.55
N ILE A 360 -5.47 -20.11 -9.50
CA ILE A 360 -4.47 -20.13 -10.57
C ILE A 360 -3.05 -19.91 -10.02
N LEU A 361 -2.89 -18.99 -9.06
CA LEU A 361 -1.61 -18.80 -8.38
C LEU A 361 -1.18 -20.05 -7.62
N SER A 362 -2.10 -20.69 -6.89
CA SER A 362 -1.84 -21.95 -6.18
C SER A 362 -1.32 -23.05 -7.12
N ILE A 363 -1.88 -23.18 -8.34
CA ILE A 363 -1.37 -24.11 -9.36
C ILE A 363 0.04 -23.72 -9.82
N LEU A 364 0.31 -22.43 -10.03
CA LEU A 364 1.64 -21.96 -10.42
C LEU A 364 2.69 -22.27 -9.34
N LEU A 365 2.30 -22.22 -8.06
CA LEU A 365 3.17 -22.48 -6.91
C LEU A 365 3.27 -23.96 -6.52
N ALA A 366 2.58 -24.87 -7.20
CA ALA A 366 2.55 -26.30 -6.86
C ALA A 366 3.84 -27.12 -7.14
N PRO A 367 4.70 -26.79 -8.12
CA PRO A 367 5.87 -27.64 -8.43
C PRO A 367 6.93 -27.67 -7.32
N ASP A 368 7.74 -28.72 -7.35
CA ASP A 368 8.98 -28.85 -6.57
C ASP A 368 10.16 -28.27 -7.37
N THR A 369 10.22 -26.95 -7.47
CA THR A 369 11.33 -26.24 -8.14
C THR A 369 11.81 -25.07 -7.31
N THR A 370 13.12 -24.83 -7.33
CA THR A 370 13.72 -23.59 -6.83
C THR A 370 14.00 -22.59 -7.95
N ASP A 371 14.07 -23.06 -9.20
CA ASP A 371 14.24 -22.20 -10.38
C ASP A 371 12.87 -21.88 -11.00
N PHE A 372 12.21 -20.90 -10.42
CA PHE A 372 10.93 -20.41 -10.93
C PHE A 372 11.07 -19.69 -12.27
N GLN A 373 12.23 -19.13 -12.60
CA GLN A 373 12.43 -18.43 -13.87
C GLN A 373 12.44 -19.39 -15.05
N ALA A 374 13.16 -20.52 -14.93
CA ALA A 374 13.12 -21.59 -15.93
C ALA A 374 11.73 -22.22 -16.00
N TYR A 375 11.09 -22.48 -14.86
CA TYR A 375 9.75 -23.06 -14.81
C TYR A 375 8.70 -22.20 -15.55
N ILE A 376 8.60 -20.91 -15.24
CA ILE A 376 7.64 -20.01 -15.92
C ILE A 376 7.96 -19.87 -17.42
N SER A 377 9.24 -19.86 -17.79
CA SER A 377 9.66 -19.77 -19.19
C SER A 377 9.25 -21.02 -19.96
N ASN A 378 9.42 -22.20 -19.36
CA ASN A 378 9.00 -23.47 -19.94
C ASN A 378 7.48 -23.56 -20.08
N LEU A 379 6.71 -23.11 -19.08
CA LEU A 379 5.25 -23.03 -19.19
C LEU A 379 4.79 -22.15 -20.36
N ILE A 380 5.40 -20.98 -20.51
CA ILE A 380 5.07 -20.04 -21.60
C ILE A 380 5.45 -20.64 -22.96
N ASN A 381 6.62 -21.25 -23.07
CA ASN A 381 7.09 -21.84 -24.33
C ASN A 381 6.21 -23.03 -24.72
N ALA A 382 5.91 -23.94 -23.80
CA ALA A 382 5.02 -25.08 -24.04
C ALA A 382 3.63 -24.63 -24.53
N TYR A 383 3.07 -23.57 -23.93
CA TYR A 383 1.80 -23.00 -24.37
C TYR A 383 1.88 -22.43 -25.80
N ARG A 384 2.99 -21.76 -26.15
CA ARG A 384 3.16 -21.12 -27.46
C ARG A 384 3.36 -22.11 -28.62
N VAL A 385 4.04 -23.23 -28.38
CA VAL A 385 4.37 -24.21 -29.44
C VAL A 385 3.32 -25.30 -29.61
N SER A 386 2.38 -25.43 -28.66
CA SER A 386 1.32 -26.43 -28.72
C SER A 386 0.31 -26.10 -29.83
N GLU A 387 0.15 -27.00 -30.79
CA GLU A 387 -0.86 -26.90 -31.87
C GLU A 387 -2.30 -26.92 -31.34
N ASN A 388 -2.52 -27.55 -30.18
CA ASN A 388 -3.81 -27.66 -29.52
C ASN A 388 -4.19 -26.39 -28.72
N THR A 389 -3.34 -25.36 -28.73
CA THR A 389 -3.61 -24.13 -27.98
C THR A 389 -4.75 -23.35 -28.62
N VAL A 390 -5.85 -23.21 -27.88
CA VAL A 390 -7.01 -22.40 -28.30
C VAL A 390 -6.59 -20.94 -28.49
N LYS A 391 -6.79 -20.39 -29.69
CA LYS A 391 -6.40 -19.02 -30.06
C LYS A 391 -7.42 -17.97 -29.58
N ASN A 392 -7.76 -18.02 -28.29
CA ASN A 392 -8.55 -16.99 -27.61
C ASN A 392 -7.71 -15.75 -27.31
N TRP A 393 -8.29 -14.71 -26.70
CA TRP A 393 -7.54 -13.49 -26.33
C TRP A 393 -6.29 -13.75 -25.48
N ARG A 394 -6.25 -14.79 -24.62
CA ARG A 394 -5.06 -15.12 -23.80
C ARG A 394 -3.91 -15.55 -24.66
N TYR A 395 -4.17 -16.34 -25.70
CA TYR A 395 -3.16 -16.76 -26.67
C TYR A 395 -2.43 -15.55 -27.24
N TYR A 396 -3.18 -14.56 -27.69
CA TYR A 396 -2.59 -13.33 -28.24
C TYR A 396 -1.80 -12.54 -27.19
N PHE A 397 -2.33 -12.38 -25.98
CA PHE A 397 -1.63 -11.67 -24.90
C PHE A 397 -0.35 -12.38 -24.41
N ILE A 398 -0.26 -13.70 -24.58
CA ILE A 398 0.93 -14.49 -24.27
C ILE A 398 1.95 -14.38 -25.42
N LYS A 399 1.49 -14.61 -26.67
CA LYS A 399 2.35 -14.68 -27.87
C LYS A 399 2.91 -13.31 -28.28
N TYR A 400 2.11 -12.25 -28.20
CA TYR A 400 2.43 -10.92 -28.72
C TYR A 400 2.74 -9.92 -27.59
N PRO A 401 4.02 -9.55 -27.36
CA PRO A 401 4.40 -8.73 -26.22
C PRO A 401 3.84 -7.30 -26.23
N ASN A 402 3.60 -6.70 -27.41
CA ASN A 402 3.14 -5.31 -27.48
C ASN A 402 1.69 -5.17 -27.02
N MET A 403 0.88 -6.23 -27.14
CA MET A 403 -0.47 -6.30 -26.58
C MET A 403 -0.54 -6.13 -25.06
N ARG A 404 0.61 -6.20 -24.39
CA ARG A 404 0.72 -5.96 -22.96
C ARG A 404 1.56 -4.75 -22.58
N LYS A 405 1.94 -3.87 -23.51
CA LYS A 405 2.86 -2.74 -23.22
C LYS A 405 2.25 -1.60 -22.39
N GLY A 406 0.92 -1.55 -22.22
CA GLY A 406 0.25 -0.53 -21.41
C GLY A 406 0.80 -0.42 -19.98
N LYS A 407 0.97 0.82 -19.49
CA LYS A 407 1.59 1.09 -18.18
C LYS A 407 0.70 0.72 -16.99
N SER A 408 -0.62 0.60 -17.19
CA SER A 408 -1.56 0.37 -16.09
C SER A 408 -1.78 -1.11 -15.74
N GLY A 409 -1.62 -2.03 -16.70
CA GLY A 409 -2.06 -3.42 -16.53
C GLY A 409 -3.57 -3.60 -16.58
N VAL A 410 -4.31 -2.60 -17.05
CA VAL A 410 -5.77 -2.57 -17.09
C VAL A 410 -6.27 -2.73 -18.54
N TYR A 411 -7.32 -3.50 -18.70
CA TYR A 411 -7.96 -3.74 -20.00
C TYR A 411 -9.47 -3.63 -19.91
N ASN A 412 -10.11 -3.25 -21.00
CA ASN A 412 -11.55 -3.12 -21.10
C ASN A 412 -12.07 -3.86 -22.33
N TRP A 413 -12.93 -4.85 -22.14
CA TRP A 413 -13.70 -5.47 -23.24
C TRP A 413 -14.96 -4.63 -23.45
N TYR A 414 -14.85 -3.59 -24.29
CA TYR A 414 -15.85 -2.51 -24.35
C TYR A 414 -17.22 -2.95 -24.89
N ASN A 415 -17.26 -4.00 -25.70
CA ASN A 415 -18.49 -4.61 -26.21
C ASN A 415 -18.84 -5.94 -25.52
N ASP A 416 -18.04 -6.37 -24.54
CA ASP A 416 -18.30 -7.59 -23.76
C ASP A 416 -17.75 -7.47 -22.32
N PRO A 417 -18.35 -6.61 -21.48
CA PRO A 417 -17.88 -6.42 -20.10
C PRO A 417 -17.94 -7.69 -19.24
N GLU A 418 -18.78 -8.66 -19.63
CA GLU A 418 -18.97 -9.93 -18.92
C GLU A 418 -18.08 -11.07 -19.45
N ARG A 419 -17.34 -10.85 -20.56
CA ARG A 419 -16.51 -11.83 -21.26
C ARG A 419 -17.29 -13.09 -21.72
N ILE A 420 -18.46 -12.92 -22.32
CA ILE A 420 -19.31 -13.97 -22.90
C ILE A 420 -18.78 -14.56 -24.23
N LYS A 421 -17.47 -14.45 -24.51
CA LYS A 421 -16.74 -14.90 -25.71
C LYS A 421 -17.09 -14.21 -27.03
N ALA A 422 -18.32 -13.70 -27.18
CA ALA A 422 -18.83 -13.14 -28.44
C ALA A 422 -18.05 -11.91 -28.94
N ASN A 423 -17.36 -11.16 -28.07
CA ASN A 423 -16.51 -10.02 -28.46
C ASN A 423 -15.12 -10.09 -27.82
N GLN A 424 -14.53 -11.27 -27.70
CA GLN A 424 -13.30 -11.47 -26.93
C GLN A 424 -12.06 -10.79 -27.53
N TYR A 425 -12.10 -10.35 -28.79
CA TYR A 425 -11.00 -9.65 -29.45
C TYR A 425 -11.17 -8.13 -29.51
N GLU A 426 -12.31 -7.63 -29.02
CA GLU A 426 -12.64 -6.22 -28.95
C GLU A 426 -12.30 -5.69 -27.56
N VAL A 427 -11.03 -5.29 -27.42
CA VAL A 427 -10.44 -4.92 -26.15
C VAL A 427 -9.63 -3.63 -26.27
N TYR A 428 -9.67 -2.81 -25.23
CA TYR A 428 -8.74 -1.71 -25.04
C TYR A 428 -7.69 -2.07 -24.01
N MET A 429 -6.43 -1.89 -24.36
CA MET A 429 -5.29 -1.86 -23.45
C MET A 429 -5.13 -0.43 -22.93
N MET A 430 -5.34 -0.24 -21.63
CA MET A 430 -5.32 1.08 -21.01
C MET A 430 -3.91 1.47 -20.56
N ASN A 431 -3.50 2.71 -20.85
CA ASN A 431 -2.26 3.27 -20.31
C ASN A 431 -2.46 3.83 -18.91
N THR A 432 -3.64 4.40 -18.66
CA THR A 432 -4.06 4.96 -17.38
C THR A 432 -5.21 4.13 -16.79
N PRO A 433 -5.19 3.80 -15.49
CA PRO A 433 -6.08 2.78 -14.94
C PRO A 433 -7.54 3.24 -14.71
N GLN A 434 -7.82 4.54 -14.70
CA GLN A 434 -9.03 5.08 -14.07
C GLN A 434 -10.21 5.35 -15.02
N ALA A 435 -9.95 5.79 -16.25
CA ALA A 435 -11.01 6.23 -17.16
C ALA A 435 -10.63 6.00 -18.62
N LEU A 436 -11.65 5.83 -19.47
CA LEU A 436 -11.51 5.75 -20.93
C LEU A 436 -11.14 7.10 -21.57
N SER A 437 -11.33 8.21 -20.87
CA SER A 437 -10.80 9.52 -21.28
C SER A 437 -9.27 9.61 -21.18
N GLY A 438 -8.63 8.63 -20.53
CA GLY A 438 -7.18 8.49 -20.53
C GLY A 438 -6.69 7.65 -21.70
N ARG A 439 -5.38 7.73 -21.97
CA ARG A 439 -4.77 7.08 -23.14
C ARG A 439 -4.98 5.57 -23.14
N HIS A 440 -5.45 5.04 -24.26
CA HIS A 440 -5.68 3.61 -24.47
C HIS A 440 -5.63 3.29 -25.97
N TRP A 441 -5.40 2.01 -26.27
CA TRP A 441 -5.29 1.50 -27.65
C TRP A 441 -5.97 0.14 -27.76
N ASN A 442 -6.40 -0.24 -28.96
CA ASN A 442 -6.67 -1.65 -29.25
C ASN A 442 -5.32 -2.40 -29.29
N PRO A 443 -5.11 -3.46 -28.48
CA PRO A 443 -3.83 -4.14 -28.40
C PRO A 443 -3.44 -4.85 -29.70
N PHE A 444 -4.40 -5.29 -30.51
CA PHE A 444 -4.14 -5.92 -31.80
C PHE A 444 -3.60 -4.91 -32.82
N LEU A 445 -4.20 -3.73 -32.90
CA LEU A 445 -3.67 -2.63 -33.72
C LEU A 445 -2.32 -2.14 -33.20
N TYR A 446 -2.14 -2.11 -31.88
CA TYR A 446 -0.88 -1.72 -31.26
C TYR A 446 0.25 -2.70 -31.60
N GLU A 447 -0.02 -4.01 -31.67
CA GLU A 447 0.96 -5.00 -32.11
C GLU A 447 1.42 -4.75 -33.55
N ILE A 448 0.50 -4.48 -34.47
CA ILE A 448 0.82 -4.14 -35.87
C ILE A 448 1.63 -2.84 -35.95
N ALA A 449 1.20 -1.80 -35.23
CA ALA A 449 1.86 -0.50 -35.23
C ALA A 449 3.31 -0.56 -34.71
N GLN A 450 3.63 -1.53 -33.86
CA GLN A 450 4.96 -1.75 -33.30
C GLN A 450 5.80 -2.76 -34.10
N ASN A 451 5.24 -3.38 -35.14
CA ASN A 451 5.97 -4.28 -36.01
C ASN A 451 6.98 -3.51 -36.85
N ASP A 452 8.25 -3.95 -36.87
CA ASP A 452 9.34 -3.25 -37.56
C ASP A 452 9.11 -3.11 -39.08
N SER A 453 8.40 -4.05 -39.70
CA SER A 453 8.05 -3.99 -41.13
C SER A 453 7.02 -2.89 -41.46
N PHE A 454 6.20 -2.50 -40.47
CA PHE A 454 5.07 -1.59 -40.69
C PHE A 454 5.17 -0.27 -39.94
N LYS A 455 5.97 -0.15 -38.89
CA LYS A 455 6.01 1.03 -37.99
C LYS A 455 6.23 2.38 -38.69
N SER A 456 6.87 2.40 -39.86
CA SER A 456 7.06 3.60 -40.68
C SER A 456 5.96 3.81 -41.73
N LYS A 457 5.19 2.77 -42.02
CA LYS A 457 4.10 2.74 -43.01
C LYS A 457 2.72 3.00 -42.37
N VAL A 458 2.60 2.94 -41.05
CA VAL A 458 1.33 3.08 -40.32
C VAL A 458 1.40 4.11 -39.19
N THR A 459 0.25 4.65 -38.80
CA THR A 459 0.13 5.57 -37.66
C THR A 459 -1.01 5.13 -36.75
N LEU A 460 -0.75 5.01 -35.44
CA LEU A 460 -1.77 4.68 -34.44
C LEU A 460 -1.87 5.82 -33.42
N GLU A 461 -2.99 6.55 -33.48
CA GLU A 461 -3.30 7.56 -32.48
C GLU A 461 -3.82 6.93 -31.18
N GLU A 462 -4.05 7.77 -30.18
CA GLU A 462 -4.56 7.37 -28.86
C GLU A 462 -6.10 7.24 -28.88
N TYR A 463 -6.70 6.94 -27.73
CA TYR A 463 -8.15 6.91 -27.52
C TYR A 463 -8.93 5.92 -28.40
N GLY A 464 -8.34 4.74 -28.64
CA GLY A 464 -9.02 3.69 -29.40
C GLY A 464 -9.12 3.96 -30.90
N ALA A 465 -8.30 4.86 -31.45
CA ALA A 465 -8.25 5.15 -32.87
C ALA A 465 -7.99 3.88 -33.72
N LYS A 466 -8.57 3.87 -34.91
CA LYS A 466 -8.22 2.91 -35.97
C LYS A 466 -6.79 3.16 -36.44
N LEU A 467 -6.10 2.12 -36.91
CA LEU A 467 -4.74 2.24 -37.41
C LEU A 467 -4.74 2.85 -38.82
N VAL A 468 -4.05 3.95 -39.04
CA VAL A 468 -3.95 4.60 -40.36
C VAL A 468 -2.87 3.92 -41.20
N LEU A 469 -3.20 3.58 -42.44
CA LEU A 469 -2.30 3.05 -43.46
C LEU A 469 -1.80 4.22 -44.33
N ASN A 470 -0.63 4.78 -44.00
CA ASN A 470 -0.20 6.12 -44.41
C ASN A 470 -0.22 6.36 -45.93
N LYS A 471 0.27 5.40 -46.73
CA LYS A 471 0.34 5.55 -48.20
C LYS A 471 -1.03 5.51 -48.89
N LYS A 472 -1.99 4.77 -48.32
CA LYS A 472 -3.30 4.49 -48.92
C LYS A 472 -4.38 5.47 -48.43
N ASN A 473 -4.11 6.17 -47.33
CA ASN A 473 -5.08 7.01 -46.62
C ASN A 473 -6.34 6.23 -46.20
N GLU A 474 -6.15 4.96 -45.83
CA GLU A 474 -7.17 4.06 -45.33
C GLU A 474 -6.94 3.77 -43.84
N LYS A 475 -7.96 3.23 -43.16
CA LYS A 475 -7.88 2.87 -41.74
C LYS A 475 -8.16 1.38 -41.55
N LEU A 476 -7.48 0.76 -40.60
CA LEU A 476 -7.63 -0.64 -40.22
C LEU A 476 -8.19 -0.75 -38.79
N GLU A 477 -9.18 -1.61 -38.61
CA GLU A 477 -9.79 -1.94 -37.32
C GLU A 477 -9.80 -3.45 -37.09
N CYS A 478 -9.61 -3.86 -35.83
CA CYS A 478 -9.80 -5.24 -35.38
C CYS A 478 -11.19 -5.37 -34.74
N LYS A 479 -12.03 -6.28 -35.25
CA LYS A 479 -13.31 -6.67 -34.64
C LYS A 479 -13.29 -8.14 -34.26
N ASN A 480 -14.36 -8.62 -33.61
CA ASN A 480 -14.40 -10.00 -33.16
C ASN A 480 -14.18 -11.00 -34.30
N ASP A 481 -14.87 -10.82 -35.43
CA ASP A 481 -14.90 -11.74 -36.58
C ASP A 481 -13.84 -11.46 -37.66
N GLY A 482 -12.97 -10.47 -37.47
CA GLY A 482 -11.85 -10.23 -38.36
C GLY A 482 -11.40 -8.78 -38.46
N TRP A 483 -10.79 -8.43 -39.58
CA TRP A 483 -10.18 -7.13 -39.85
C TRP A 483 -10.99 -6.34 -40.87
N TYR A 484 -11.14 -5.03 -40.62
CA TYR A 484 -11.94 -4.14 -41.45
C TYR A 484 -11.08 -2.99 -41.95
N LEU A 485 -11.07 -2.78 -43.26
CA LEU A 485 -10.50 -1.60 -43.89
C LEU A 485 -11.60 -0.57 -44.14
N TYR A 486 -11.23 0.69 -43.93
CA TYR A 486 -12.10 1.85 -44.13
C TYR A 486 -11.42 2.86 -45.03
N ASP A 487 -12.23 3.54 -45.85
CA ASP A 487 -11.78 4.72 -46.59
C ASP A 487 -11.64 5.96 -45.68
N SER A 488 -11.30 7.11 -46.27
CA SER A 488 -11.18 8.38 -45.56
C SER A 488 -12.49 8.92 -44.99
N GLU A 489 -13.63 8.43 -45.47
CA GLU A 489 -14.98 8.80 -45.02
C GLU A 489 -15.54 7.81 -43.97
N ASP A 490 -14.72 6.87 -43.49
CA ASP A 490 -15.09 5.82 -42.55
C ASP A 490 -16.14 4.81 -43.08
N ASN A 491 -16.24 4.64 -44.40
CA ASN A 491 -17.01 3.54 -45.00
C ASN A 491 -16.15 2.28 -45.07
N VAL A 492 -16.74 1.11 -44.78
CA VAL A 492 -16.04 -0.18 -44.91
C VAL A 492 -15.79 -0.49 -46.38
N THR A 493 -14.52 -0.64 -46.77
CA THR A 493 -14.12 -0.98 -48.15
C THR A 493 -13.82 -2.46 -48.31
N GLN A 494 -13.29 -3.11 -47.27
CA GLN A 494 -12.92 -4.51 -47.29
C GLN A 494 -13.01 -5.14 -45.90
N LYS A 495 -13.43 -6.41 -45.84
CA LYS A 495 -13.38 -7.27 -44.65
C LYS A 495 -12.44 -8.44 -44.94
N LEU A 496 -11.53 -8.72 -44.01
CA LEU A 496 -10.75 -9.96 -43.94
C LEU A 496 -11.31 -10.78 -42.78
N GLU A 497 -12.09 -11.80 -43.12
CA GLU A 497 -12.74 -12.68 -42.15
C GLU A 497 -11.73 -13.61 -41.48
N ILE A 498 -11.92 -13.86 -40.18
CA ILE A 498 -11.14 -14.83 -39.40
C ILE A 498 -12.06 -15.94 -38.95
N ASP A 499 -11.77 -17.17 -39.41
CA ASP A 499 -12.59 -18.32 -39.06
C ASP A 499 -12.51 -18.63 -37.56
N GLN A 500 -13.67 -18.93 -36.96
CA GLN A 500 -13.81 -19.17 -35.53
C GLN A 500 -14.58 -20.46 -35.23
N THR A 501 -14.16 -21.15 -34.16
CA THR A 501 -14.90 -22.26 -33.55
C THR A 501 -15.15 -21.95 -32.07
N ASP A 502 -16.40 -22.02 -31.64
CA ASP A 502 -16.86 -21.65 -30.29
C ASP A 502 -16.38 -20.25 -29.85
N GLY A 503 -16.37 -19.31 -30.80
CA GLY A 503 -15.93 -17.93 -30.64
C GLY A 503 -14.42 -17.73 -30.60
N ASN A 504 -13.60 -18.78 -30.77
CA ASN A 504 -12.14 -18.68 -30.78
C ASN A 504 -11.60 -18.82 -32.20
N ASP A 505 -10.57 -18.06 -32.54
CA ASP A 505 -9.92 -18.14 -33.84
C ASP A 505 -9.34 -19.55 -34.10
N ILE A 506 -9.51 -20.02 -35.33
CA ILE A 506 -8.88 -21.25 -35.82
C ILE A 506 -7.43 -20.96 -36.20
N GLU A 507 -7.18 -19.78 -36.75
CA GLU A 507 -5.87 -19.32 -37.22
C GLU A 507 -5.37 -18.09 -36.43
N ASP A 508 -4.08 -17.78 -36.54
CA ASP A 508 -3.53 -16.61 -35.87
C ASP A 508 -3.87 -15.33 -36.66
N ARG A 509 -4.79 -14.52 -36.13
CA ARG A 509 -5.24 -13.29 -36.80
C ARG A 509 -4.12 -12.26 -37.03
N ILE A 510 -3.05 -12.28 -36.22
CA ILE A 510 -1.91 -11.37 -36.38
C ILE A 510 -1.02 -11.85 -37.52
N GLU A 511 -0.86 -13.16 -37.70
CA GLU A 511 -0.14 -13.70 -38.86
C GLU A 511 -0.90 -13.40 -40.15
N ILE A 512 -2.22 -13.67 -40.18
CA ILE A 512 -3.07 -13.40 -41.36
C ILE A 512 -3.00 -11.94 -41.80
N ILE A 513 -3.16 -10.98 -40.87
CA ILE A 513 -3.11 -9.56 -41.22
C ILE A 513 -1.70 -9.11 -41.61
N THR A 514 -0.66 -9.71 -41.03
CA THR A 514 0.72 -9.40 -41.39
C THR A 514 1.00 -9.80 -42.84
N ASP A 515 0.57 -10.99 -43.25
CA ASP A 515 0.74 -11.47 -44.62
C ASP A 515 -0.04 -10.63 -45.63
N PHE A 516 -1.26 -10.22 -45.27
CA PHE A 516 -2.03 -9.27 -46.07
C PHE A 516 -1.30 -7.92 -46.21
N LEU A 517 -0.88 -7.32 -45.10
CA LEU A 517 -0.28 -5.98 -45.09
C LEU A 517 1.08 -5.92 -45.78
N ASN A 518 1.86 -7.01 -45.77
CA ASN A 518 3.10 -7.11 -46.54
C ASN A 518 2.84 -6.81 -48.03
N ASN A 519 1.89 -7.51 -48.63
CA ASN A 519 1.53 -7.29 -50.04
C ASN A 519 0.79 -5.97 -50.29
N TYR A 520 0.00 -5.52 -49.31
CA TYR A 520 -0.90 -4.38 -49.46
C TYR A 520 -0.20 -3.01 -49.34
N LEU A 521 0.87 -2.93 -48.53
CA LEU A 521 1.59 -1.71 -48.20
C LEU A 521 2.95 -1.56 -48.90
N ASP A 522 3.37 -2.54 -49.68
CA ASP A 522 4.60 -2.46 -50.46
C ASP A 522 4.56 -1.34 -51.51
#